data_AF-A0A1S6FKA5-F1
#
_entry.id   AF-A0A1S6FKA5-F1
#
_cell.length_a   1.000
_cell.length_b   1.000
_cell.length_c   1.000
_cell.angle_alpha   90.00
_cell.angle_beta   90.00
_cell.angle_gamma   90.00
#
_symmetry.space_group_name_H-M   'P 1'
#
loop_
_entity.id
_entity.type
_entity.pdbx_description
1 polymer ?
#
loop_
_entity_poly.entity_id
_entity_poly.type
_entity_poly.pdbx_seq_one_letter_code
_entity_poly.pdbx_strand_id
1 'polypeptide(L)'
;MNSLLLSFVALLEAAAPVPAPLVVPPIAVSVQRPRVAIIDSGVAKTAELASLVSAEYDMASDPVRAEFQPRYDHGTMVATILARAAHGQVDIISLRIDDPAGCPAGANPPCQPSAAPVASAIRRATELGVDAINISLALDKDPSITAAIAEAAAKGIRVVLAAGNNGYDHPGNLGPARAAYPNAVLVGAIDAEGQPWSGTNRPDAKPEGYNYAWALGVKVPTAAIDGRPVTGTGTSFAAPLETARFLSSRTTASK
;
A
#
# COMPACT_ATOMS: atom_id res chain seq x y z
N MET A 1 24.58 15.42 99.37
CA MET A 1 24.46 14.16 98.60
C MET A 1 23.95 14.51 97.20
N ASN A 2 24.78 14.17 96.21
CA ASN A 2 24.53 13.99 94.76
C ASN A 2 23.55 14.90 93.99
N SER A 3 24.15 15.81 93.20
CA SER A 3 24.18 15.84 91.72
C SER A 3 22.89 15.55 90.95
N LEU A 4 22.46 16.49 90.10
CA LEU A 4 22.53 16.36 88.62
C LEU A 4 21.97 17.62 87.92
N LEU A 5 22.80 18.30 87.12
CA LEU A 5 22.34 19.19 86.07
C LEU A 5 21.77 18.35 84.92
N LEU A 6 20.61 18.74 84.38
CA LEU A 6 20.19 18.33 83.03
C LEU A 6 19.95 19.57 82.16
N SER A 7 20.82 19.72 81.17
CA SER A 7 20.69 20.62 80.03
C SER A 7 19.64 20.07 79.06
N PHE A 8 18.65 20.86 78.69
CA PHE A 8 17.73 20.55 77.59
C PHE A 8 18.32 21.09 76.29
N VAL A 9 18.90 20.20 75.50
CA VAL A 9 19.22 20.45 74.09
C VAL A 9 17.94 20.23 73.28
N ALA A 10 17.44 21.27 72.63
CA ALA A 10 16.38 21.13 71.63
C ALA A 10 16.97 20.46 70.38
N LEU A 11 16.54 19.24 70.07
CA LEU A 11 16.78 18.63 68.76
C LEU A 11 15.83 19.28 67.74
N LEU A 12 16.39 19.99 66.77
CA LEU A 12 15.69 20.40 65.56
C LEU A 12 15.79 19.24 64.57
N GLU A 13 14.72 18.46 64.38
CA GLU A 13 14.64 17.50 63.29
C GLU A 13 14.33 18.24 61.98
N ALA A 14 15.29 18.24 61.06
CA ALA A 14 15.06 18.70 59.70
C ALA A 14 14.22 17.66 58.95
N ALA A 15 13.01 18.04 58.54
CA ALA A 15 12.19 17.22 57.65
C ALA A 15 12.90 17.05 56.29
N ALA A 16 13.06 15.81 55.85
CA ALA A 16 13.62 15.49 54.54
C ALA A 16 12.67 15.99 53.42
N PRO A 17 13.19 16.52 52.30
CA PRO A 17 12.37 16.98 51.19
C PRO A 17 11.60 15.81 50.57
N VAL A 18 10.29 15.99 50.41
CA VAL A 18 9.43 15.05 49.68
C VAL A 18 9.82 15.09 48.18
N PRO A 19 10.17 13.97 47.55
CA PRO A 19 10.50 13.96 46.12
C PRO A 19 9.26 14.34 45.31
N ALA A 20 9.42 15.28 44.38
CA ALA A 20 8.37 15.64 43.45
C ALA A 20 7.96 14.42 42.61
N PRO A 21 6.66 14.24 42.31
CA PRO A 21 6.21 13.14 41.48
C PRO A 21 6.86 13.23 40.10
N LEU A 22 7.45 12.12 39.65
CA LEU A 22 7.97 11.98 38.29
C LEU A 22 6.83 12.17 37.28
N VAL A 23 6.83 13.31 36.60
CA VAL A 23 5.99 13.52 35.42
C VAL A 23 6.62 12.72 34.29
N VAL A 24 6.13 11.50 34.08
CA VAL A 24 6.47 10.70 32.90
C VAL A 24 5.85 11.42 31.70
N PRO A 25 6.63 11.91 30.72
CA PRO A 25 6.05 12.48 29.51
C PRO A 25 5.16 11.41 28.84
N PRO A 26 4.02 11.79 28.24
CA PRO A 26 3.21 10.83 27.51
C PRO A 26 4.11 10.15 26.49
N ILE A 27 4.11 8.81 26.50
CA ILE A 27 4.77 8.03 25.46
C ILE A 27 4.17 8.50 24.15
N ALA A 28 4.99 9.14 23.31
CA ALA A 28 4.60 9.47 21.95
C ALA A 28 4.42 8.13 21.22
N VAL A 29 3.18 7.63 21.20
CA VAL A 29 2.81 6.54 20.33
C VAL A 29 2.92 7.10 18.92
N SER A 30 4.07 6.87 18.28
CA SER A 30 4.19 6.97 16.84
C SER A 30 3.14 6.04 16.26
N VAL A 31 2.03 6.59 15.78
CA VAL A 31 1.08 5.82 14.99
C VAL A 31 1.82 5.52 13.69
N GLN A 32 2.43 4.34 13.62
CA GLN A 32 3.08 3.90 12.39
C GLN A 32 2.03 3.91 11.28
N ARG A 33 2.31 4.68 10.21
CA ARG A 33 1.45 4.69 9.03
C ARG A 33 1.43 3.28 8.44
N PRO A 34 0.27 2.78 7.97
CA PRO A 34 0.23 1.52 7.25
C PRO A 34 1.17 1.55 6.05
N ARG A 35 1.87 0.45 5.83
CA ARG A 35 2.83 0.30 4.73
C ARG A 35 2.15 -0.38 3.56
N VAL A 36 2.23 0.22 2.38
CA VAL A 36 1.68 -0.34 1.15
C VAL A 36 2.78 -0.51 0.11
N ALA A 37 2.92 -1.73 -0.40
CA ALA A 37 3.70 -1.98 -1.59
C ALA A 37 2.86 -1.72 -2.85
N ILE A 38 3.35 -0.84 -3.73
CA ILE A 38 2.79 -0.64 -5.07
C ILE A 38 3.67 -1.37 -6.06
N ILE A 39 3.11 -2.40 -6.70
CA ILE A 39 3.79 -3.17 -7.75
C ILE A 39 3.36 -2.62 -9.11
N ASP A 40 4.24 -1.82 -9.73
CA ASP A 40 3.90 -1.03 -10.92
C ASP A 40 5.16 -0.57 -11.70
N SER A 41 5.07 0.47 -12.52
CA SER A 41 6.12 1.01 -13.40
C SER A 41 7.21 1.83 -12.69
N GLY A 42 7.29 1.75 -11.36
CA GLY A 42 8.04 2.68 -10.52
C GLY A 42 7.27 3.96 -10.21
N VAL A 43 7.78 4.75 -9.25
CA VAL A 43 7.10 5.95 -8.73
C VAL A 43 8.05 7.14 -8.68
N ALA A 44 7.66 8.26 -9.27
CA ALA A 44 8.43 9.50 -9.15
C ALA A 44 8.16 10.18 -7.80
N LYS A 45 9.21 10.75 -7.18
CA LYS A 45 9.08 11.59 -5.97
C LYS A 45 8.62 13.00 -6.33
N THR A 46 7.37 13.12 -6.79
CA THR A 46 6.71 14.42 -6.94
C THR A 46 6.60 15.12 -5.58
N ALA A 47 6.29 16.42 -5.58
CA ALA A 47 6.12 17.17 -4.32
C ALA A 47 5.08 16.54 -3.38
N GLU A 48 4.02 15.92 -3.92
CA GLU A 48 2.98 15.24 -3.16
C GLU A 48 3.43 13.89 -2.59
N LEU A 49 4.31 13.18 -3.30
CA LEU A 49 4.75 11.82 -2.95
C LEU A 49 6.08 11.77 -2.19
N ALA A 50 6.90 12.82 -2.25
CA ALA A 50 8.27 12.82 -1.73
C ALA A 50 8.38 12.43 -0.24
N SER A 51 7.38 12.78 0.58
CA SER A 51 7.34 12.44 2.02
C SER A 51 6.61 11.14 2.34
N LEU A 52 5.99 10.51 1.33
CA LEU A 52 5.16 9.31 1.48
C LEU A 52 5.80 8.07 0.87
N VAL A 53 6.70 8.22 -0.10
CA VAL A 53 7.40 7.10 -0.74
C VAL A 53 8.77 6.92 -0.08
N SER A 54 8.89 5.89 0.76
CA SER A 54 10.09 5.65 1.58
C SER A 54 11.18 4.83 0.89
N ALA A 55 10.81 3.96 -0.06
CA ALA A 55 11.75 3.09 -0.76
C ALA A 55 11.28 2.74 -2.18
N GLU A 56 12.22 2.41 -3.04
CA GLU A 56 11.97 1.74 -4.32
C GLU A 56 12.87 0.51 -4.46
N TYR A 57 12.33 -0.59 -5.00
CA TYR A 57 13.11 -1.75 -5.42
C TYR A 57 12.82 -2.05 -6.88
N ASP A 58 13.88 -2.10 -7.70
CA ASP A 58 13.78 -2.52 -9.09
C ASP A 58 13.87 -4.03 -9.19
N MET A 59 12.75 -4.67 -9.53
CA MET A 59 12.63 -6.12 -9.61
C MET A 59 12.78 -6.62 -11.05
N ALA A 60 12.94 -5.71 -12.03
CA ALA A 60 12.97 -6.02 -13.45
C ALA A 60 14.34 -5.81 -14.12
N SER A 61 15.35 -5.35 -13.38
CA SER A 61 16.68 -5.06 -13.93
C SER A 61 17.81 -5.47 -12.98
N ASP A 62 18.88 -6.04 -13.53
CA ASP A 62 20.19 -6.20 -12.89
C ASP A 62 21.28 -5.79 -13.91
N PRO A 63 22.06 -4.72 -13.68
CA PRO A 63 22.04 -3.85 -12.50
C PRO A 63 20.72 -3.08 -12.35
N VAL A 64 20.38 -2.73 -11.10
CA VAL A 64 19.18 -1.95 -10.77
C VAL A 64 19.24 -0.56 -11.42
N ARG A 65 18.09 -0.05 -11.86
CA ARG A 65 17.95 1.32 -12.39
C ARG A 65 17.96 2.35 -11.27
N ALA A 66 18.15 3.62 -11.63
CA ALA A 66 18.07 4.72 -10.68
C ALA A 66 16.67 4.82 -10.04
N GLU A 67 16.64 4.92 -8.72
CA GLU A 67 15.39 5.00 -7.95
C GLU A 67 14.60 6.26 -8.28
N PHE A 68 13.27 6.13 -8.23
CA PHE A 68 12.30 7.20 -8.39
C PHE A 68 12.36 7.93 -9.74
N GLN A 69 12.92 7.28 -10.76
CA GLN A 69 12.99 7.75 -12.14
C GLN A 69 12.22 6.78 -13.06
N PRO A 70 10.88 6.67 -12.89
CA PRO A 70 10.08 5.81 -13.74
C PRO A 70 10.02 6.33 -15.17
N ARG A 71 9.96 5.40 -16.13
CA ARG A 71 9.76 5.73 -17.56
C ARG A 71 8.31 6.16 -17.85
N TYR A 72 7.36 5.62 -17.09
CA TYR A 72 5.93 5.76 -17.34
C TYR A 72 5.22 6.46 -16.18
N ASP A 73 4.15 7.18 -16.48
CA ASP A 73 3.32 7.86 -15.49
C ASP A 73 2.54 6.92 -14.57
N HIS A 74 2.23 5.71 -15.05
CA HIS A 74 1.23 4.82 -14.46
C HIS A 74 1.43 4.58 -12.96
N GLY A 75 2.61 4.13 -12.52
CA GLY A 75 2.87 3.87 -11.10
C GLY A 75 2.80 5.13 -10.23
N THR A 76 3.24 6.28 -10.75
CA THR A 76 3.11 7.58 -10.06
C THR A 76 1.65 8.00 -9.94
N MET A 77 0.85 7.76 -10.98
CA MET A 77 -0.59 8.04 -10.97
C MET A 77 -1.31 7.16 -9.93
N VAL A 78 -0.95 5.87 -9.85
CA VAL A 78 -1.50 4.93 -8.86
C VAL A 78 -1.11 5.35 -7.43
N ALA A 79 0.16 5.66 -7.19
CA ALA A 79 0.65 6.12 -5.89
C ALA A 79 -0.01 7.41 -5.42
N THR A 80 -0.22 8.36 -6.34
CA THR A 80 -0.92 9.62 -6.05
C THR A 80 -2.36 9.39 -5.63
N ILE A 81 -3.08 8.48 -6.30
CA ILE A 81 -4.46 8.15 -5.92
C ILE A 81 -4.51 7.52 -4.53
N LEU A 82 -3.62 6.57 -4.25
CA LEU A 82 -3.52 5.95 -2.92
C LEU A 82 -3.23 6.99 -1.84
N ALA A 83 -2.24 7.85 -2.06
CA ALA A 83 -1.83 8.90 -1.13
C ALA A 83 -2.99 9.85 -0.80
N ARG A 84 -3.73 10.31 -1.82
CA ARG A 84 -4.89 11.19 -1.65
C ARG A 84 -6.03 10.50 -0.92
N ALA A 85 -6.37 9.28 -1.32
CA ALA A 85 -7.45 8.51 -0.71
C ALA A 85 -7.16 8.11 0.74
N ALA A 86 -5.89 7.91 1.09
CA ALA A 86 -5.43 7.68 2.45
C ALA A 86 -5.17 8.99 3.23
N HIS A 87 -5.48 10.16 2.67
CA HIS A 87 -5.22 11.47 3.29
C HIS A 87 -3.77 11.67 3.76
N GLY A 88 -2.79 11.14 3.00
CA GLY A 88 -1.37 11.17 3.35
C GLY A 88 -0.97 10.26 4.52
N GLN A 89 -1.90 9.46 5.07
CA GLN A 89 -1.66 8.54 6.19
C GLN A 89 -1.24 7.15 5.68
N VAL A 90 -0.23 7.10 4.83
CA VAL A 90 0.33 5.88 4.26
C VAL A 90 1.84 6.03 4.08
N ASP A 91 2.58 4.92 4.23
CA ASP A 91 3.96 4.78 3.80
C ASP A 91 3.99 3.87 2.55
N ILE A 92 4.51 4.39 1.44
CA ILE A 92 4.48 3.73 0.13
C ILE A 92 5.87 3.17 -0.19
N ILE A 93 5.89 1.90 -0.57
CA ILE A 93 7.07 1.22 -1.11
C ILE A 93 6.81 0.95 -2.59
N SER A 94 7.66 1.50 -3.46
CA SER A 94 7.61 1.26 -4.90
C SER A 94 8.32 -0.06 -5.23
N LEU A 95 7.65 -0.97 -5.91
CA LEU A 95 8.25 -2.18 -6.46
C LEU A 95 8.13 -2.11 -7.99
N ARG A 96 9.21 -1.68 -8.61
CA ARG A 96 9.28 -1.38 -10.04
C ARG A 96 9.46 -2.67 -10.83
N ILE A 97 8.50 -2.95 -11.73
CA ILE A 97 8.44 -4.20 -12.51
C ILE A 97 8.42 -3.96 -14.02
N ASP A 98 8.47 -2.71 -14.50
CA ASP A 98 8.45 -2.41 -15.94
C ASP A 98 9.73 -2.87 -16.63
N ASP A 99 9.56 -3.45 -17.81
CA ASP A 99 10.64 -3.88 -18.68
C ASP A 99 11.60 -2.70 -18.97
N PRO A 100 12.91 -2.84 -18.68
CA PRO A 100 13.91 -1.84 -19.04
C PRO A 100 13.90 -1.48 -20.53
N ALA A 101 13.60 -2.43 -21.41
CA ALA A 101 13.46 -2.24 -22.85
C ALA A 101 12.20 -1.42 -23.22
N GLY A 102 11.26 -1.31 -22.30
CA GLY A 102 9.99 -0.62 -22.50
C GLY A 102 8.93 -1.48 -23.19
N CYS A 103 7.73 -0.91 -23.30
CA CYS A 103 6.61 -1.50 -24.00
C CYS A 103 6.75 -1.43 -25.53
N PRO A 104 6.25 -2.44 -26.26
CA PRO A 104 5.99 -2.31 -27.69
C PRO A 104 5.07 -1.13 -28.00
N ALA A 105 5.20 -0.58 -29.21
CA ALA A 105 4.34 0.50 -29.67
C ALA A 105 2.85 0.10 -29.59
N GLY A 106 2.02 0.95 -28.99
CA GLY A 106 0.58 0.71 -28.81
C GLY A 106 0.20 -0.17 -27.62
N ALA A 107 1.16 -0.73 -26.87
CA ALA A 107 0.87 -1.42 -25.63
C ALA A 107 0.63 -0.43 -24.48
N ASN A 108 -0.21 -0.83 -23.52
CA ASN A 108 -0.50 -0.05 -22.31
C ASN A 108 0.56 -0.36 -21.24
N PRO A 109 1.36 0.62 -20.80
CA PRO A 109 2.37 0.40 -19.78
C PRO A 109 1.78 0.22 -18.36
N PRO A 110 2.54 -0.40 -17.43
CA PRO A 110 3.84 -1.04 -17.68
C PRO A 110 3.71 -2.41 -18.35
N CYS A 111 4.66 -2.71 -19.24
CA CYS A 111 4.90 -4.06 -19.75
C CYS A 111 5.98 -4.73 -18.90
N GLN A 112 5.90 -6.04 -18.74
CA GLN A 112 6.87 -6.82 -17.97
C GLN A 112 7.69 -7.71 -18.90
N PRO A 113 8.99 -7.93 -18.61
CA PRO A 113 9.83 -8.80 -19.44
C PRO A 113 9.47 -10.28 -19.27
N SER A 114 8.83 -10.64 -18.15
CA SER A 114 8.29 -11.97 -17.83
C SER A 114 7.43 -11.89 -16.56
N ALA A 115 6.88 -13.02 -16.11
CA ALA A 115 6.21 -13.13 -14.81
C ALA A 115 7.16 -12.99 -13.60
N ALA A 116 8.47 -13.25 -13.79
CA ALA A 116 9.42 -13.36 -12.69
C ALA A 116 9.59 -12.05 -11.87
N PRO A 117 9.72 -10.85 -12.47
CA PRO A 117 9.75 -9.59 -11.71
C PRO A 117 8.52 -9.37 -10.84
N VAL A 118 7.33 -9.75 -11.33
CA VAL A 118 6.07 -9.60 -10.58
C VAL A 118 6.05 -10.54 -9.38
N ALA A 119 6.35 -11.83 -9.59
CA ALA A 119 6.40 -12.79 -8.50
C ALA A 119 7.45 -12.42 -7.44
N SER A 120 8.62 -11.96 -7.86
CA SER A 120 9.69 -11.48 -6.97
C SER A 120 9.28 -10.22 -6.22
N ALA A 121 8.57 -9.27 -6.87
CA ALA A 121 8.03 -8.08 -6.20
C ALA A 121 7.04 -8.47 -5.10
N ILE A 122 6.11 -9.39 -5.36
CA ILE A 122 5.13 -9.84 -4.37
C ILE A 122 5.85 -10.48 -3.17
N ARG A 123 6.85 -11.33 -3.41
CA ARG A 123 7.66 -11.92 -2.34
C ARG A 123 8.45 -10.87 -1.57
N ARG A 124 9.02 -9.89 -2.26
CA ARG A 124 9.73 -8.78 -1.62
C ARG A 124 8.81 -7.97 -0.70
N ALA A 125 7.60 -7.65 -1.16
CA ALA A 125 6.58 -7.01 -0.31
C ALA A 125 6.25 -7.86 0.93
N THR A 126 6.16 -9.17 0.73
CA THR A 126 5.88 -10.15 1.79
C THR A 126 7.00 -10.28 2.82
N GLU A 127 8.26 -10.18 2.39
CA GLU A 127 9.43 -10.10 3.27
C GLU A 127 9.46 -8.80 4.07
N LEU A 128 9.10 -7.68 3.43
CA LEU A 128 9.06 -6.37 4.07
C LEU A 128 7.93 -6.23 5.10
N GLY A 129 6.99 -7.17 5.15
CA GLY A 129 5.89 -7.19 6.11
C GLY A 129 4.94 -6.00 5.94
N VAL A 130 4.60 -5.64 4.70
CA VAL A 130 3.65 -4.56 4.41
C VAL A 130 2.22 -4.93 4.83
N ASP A 131 1.37 -3.94 5.07
CA ASP A 131 -0.04 -4.14 5.43
C ASP A 131 -0.92 -4.52 4.23
N ALA A 132 -0.57 -3.99 3.06
CA ALA A 132 -1.25 -4.29 1.80
C ALA A 132 -0.30 -4.23 0.60
N ILE A 133 -0.65 -4.99 -0.44
CA ILE A 133 -0.02 -4.97 -1.75
C ILE A 133 -1.07 -4.51 -2.75
N ASN A 134 -0.80 -3.41 -3.45
CA ASN A 134 -1.61 -2.93 -4.56
C ASN A 134 -0.94 -3.32 -5.88
N ILE A 135 -1.65 -4.10 -6.69
CA ILE A 135 -1.21 -4.54 -8.02
C ILE A 135 -2.19 -4.01 -9.06
N SER A 136 -1.81 -2.92 -9.71
CA SER A 136 -2.64 -2.21 -10.68
C SER A 136 -2.42 -2.70 -12.13
N LEU A 137 -2.30 -4.02 -12.29
CA LEU A 137 -1.91 -4.68 -13.55
C LEU A 137 -2.91 -5.78 -13.91
N ALA A 138 -3.08 -6.04 -15.21
CA ALA A 138 -3.57 -7.33 -15.66
C ALA A 138 -2.42 -8.34 -15.51
N LEU A 139 -2.64 -9.43 -14.79
CA LEU A 139 -1.62 -10.45 -14.56
C LEU A 139 -1.88 -11.62 -15.51
N ASP A 140 -0.83 -12.08 -16.17
CA ASP A 140 -0.91 -13.32 -16.92
C ASP A 140 -1.17 -14.50 -15.97
N LYS A 141 -1.75 -15.57 -16.52
CA LYS A 141 -1.94 -16.82 -15.78
C LYS A 141 -0.59 -17.50 -15.57
N ASP A 142 0.09 -17.12 -14.51
CA ASP A 142 1.38 -17.68 -14.13
C ASP A 142 1.33 -18.34 -12.74
N PRO A 143 1.76 -19.61 -12.61
CA PRO A 143 1.78 -20.31 -11.32
C PRO A 143 2.68 -19.65 -10.27
N SER A 144 3.78 -19.02 -10.67
CA SER A 144 4.72 -18.38 -9.74
C SER A 144 4.14 -17.11 -9.12
N ILE A 145 3.37 -16.33 -9.90
CA ILE A 145 2.61 -15.16 -9.42
C ILE A 145 1.50 -15.63 -8.47
N THR A 146 0.77 -16.68 -8.86
CA THR A 146 -0.31 -17.26 -8.04
C THR A 146 0.23 -17.73 -6.68
N ALA A 147 1.36 -18.44 -6.66
CA ALA A 147 2.02 -18.88 -5.45
C ALA A 147 2.48 -17.70 -4.57
N ALA A 148 3.11 -16.69 -5.16
CA ALA A 148 3.57 -15.52 -4.41
C ALA A 148 2.40 -14.74 -3.77
N ILE A 149 1.26 -14.62 -4.46
CA ILE A 149 0.05 -13.99 -3.91
C ILE A 149 -0.53 -14.82 -2.75
N ALA A 150 -0.53 -16.15 -2.87
CA ALA A 150 -0.95 -17.04 -1.78
C ALA A 150 0.00 -16.94 -0.57
N GLU A 151 1.32 -16.87 -0.79
CA GLU A 151 2.33 -16.67 0.26
C GLU A 151 2.10 -15.35 1.03
N ALA A 152 1.83 -14.24 0.33
CA ALA A 152 1.50 -12.95 0.93
C ALA A 152 0.23 -13.03 1.79
N ALA A 153 -0.82 -13.62 1.22
CA ALA A 153 -2.10 -13.81 1.88
C ALA A 153 -2.02 -14.68 3.13
N ALA A 154 -1.18 -15.73 3.12
CA ALA A 154 -0.94 -16.59 4.27
C ALA A 154 -0.28 -15.85 5.44
N LYS A 155 0.45 -14.76 5.18
CA LYS A 155 0.98 -13.86 6.21
C LYS A 155 0.00 -12.77 6.66
N GLY A 156 -1.26 -12.83 6.21
CA GLY A 156 -2.29 -11.85 6.54
C GLY A 156 -2.17 -10.53 5.78
N ILE A 157 -1.34 -10.46 4.74
CA ILE A 157 -1.18 -9.26 3.91
C ILE A 157 -2.36 -9.19 2.93
N ARG A 158 -3.03 -8.02 2.88
CA ARG A 158 -4.11 -7.79 1.91
C ARG A 158 -3.53 -7.65 0.51
N VAL A 159 -4.06 -8.40 -0.45
CA VAL A 159 -3.66 -8.27 -1.86
C VAL A 159 -4.82 -7.66 -2.65
N VAL A 160 -4.62 -6.46 -3.21
CA VAL A 160 -5.60 -5.74 -4.02
C VAL A 160 -5.16 -5.77 -5.47
N LEU A 161 -6.00 -6.33 -6.32
CA LEU A 161 -5.71 -6.61 -7.73
C LEU A 161 -6.70 -5.83 -8.61
N ALA A 162 -6.19 -5.13 -9.63
CA ALA A 162 -7.05 -4.62 -10.69
C ALA A 162 -7.75 -5.79 -11.41
N ALA A 163 -9.03 -5.65 -11.77
CA ALA A 163 -9.77 -6.71 -12.47
C ALA A 163 -9.37 -6.83 -13.96
N GLY A 164 -8.84 -5.76 -14.55
CA GLY A 164 -8.41 -5.68 -15.95
C GLY A 164 -9.37 -4.89 -16.83
N ASN A 165 -8.86 -4.45 -17.99
CA ASN A 165 -9.48 -3.41 -18.83
C ASN A 165 -10.01 -3.94 -20.18
N ASN A 166 -10.37 -5.22 -20.28
CA ASN A 166 -10.77 -5.84 -21.55
C ASN A 166 -12.30 -5.96 -21.73
N GLY A 167 -13.09 -5.51 -20.76
CA GLY A 167 -14.56 -5.58 -20.81
C GLY A 167 -15.12 -7.00 -20.73
N TYR A 168 -14.32 -7.98 -20.31
CA TYR A 168 -14.73 -9.39 -20.24
C TYR A 168 -15.70 -9.64 -19.09
N ASP A 169 -16.58 -10.63 -19.24
CA ASP A 169 -17.53 -11.02 -18.17
C ASP A 169 -16.92 -12.00 -17.16
N HIS A 170 -15.58 -12.04 -17.08
CA HIS A 170 -14.81 -12.72 -16.06
C HIS A 170 -13.40 -12.09 -15.98
N PRO A 171 -12.79 -11.93 -14.80
CA PRO A 171 -11.45 -11.40 -14.68
C PRO A 171 -10.37 -12.42 -15.08
N GLY A 172 -9.32 -11.99 -15.77
CA GLY A 172 -8.15 -12.86 -16.06
C GLY A 172 -7.40 -13.30 -14.80
N ASN A 173 -7.48 -12.49 -13.74
CA ASN A 173 -6.75 -12.64 -12.48
C ASN A 173 -7.45 -13.56 -11.44
N LEU A 174 -8.46 -14.35 -11.85
CA LEU A 174 -9.23 -15.20 -10.93
C LEU A 174 -8.38 -16.27 -10.22
N GLY A 175 -7.39 -16.86 -10.89
CA GLY A 175 -6.51 -17.88 -10.30
C GLY A 175 -5.78 -17.36 -9.06
N PRO A 176 -4.99 -16.28 -9.18
CA PRO A 176 -4.36 -15.63 -8.03
C PRO A 176 -5.35 -15.16 -6.95
N ALA A 177 -6.49 -14.59 -7.34
CA ALA A 177 -7.50 -14.13 -6.37
C ALA A 177 -8.09 -15.27 -5.54
N ARG A 178 -8.34 -16.43 -6.16
CA ARG A 178 -8.83 -17.64 -5.47
C ARG A 178 -7.77 -18.25 -4.56
N ALA A 179 -6.51 -18.31 -5.00
CA ALA A 179 -5.41 -18.86 -4.22
C ALA A 179 -5.13 -18.08 -2.92
N ALA A 180 -5.50 -16.79 -2.89
CA ALA A 180 -5.34 -15.90 -1.74
C ALA A 180 -6.66 -15.55 -1.05
N TYR A 181 -7.78 -16.23 -1.35
CA TYR A 181 -9.05 -15.96 -0.68
C TYR A 181 -8.99 -16.34 0.82
N PRO A 182 -9.54 -15.51 1.74
CA PRO A 182 -10.28 -14.26 1.54
C PRO A 182 -9.43 -12.98 1.54
N ASN A 183 -8.10 -13.10 1.62
CA ASN A 183 -7.19 -11.96 1.74
C ASN A 183 -6.91 -11.23 0.41
N ALA A 184 -7.27 -11.80 -0.74
CA ALA A 184 -7.26 -11.10 -2.03
C ALA A 184 -8.61 -10.48 -2.40
N VAL A 185 -8.57 -9.38 -3.16
CA VAL A 185 -9.75 -8.76 -3.80
C VAL A 185 -9.42 -8.27 -5.21
N LEU A 186 -10.33 -8.55 -6.14
CA LEU A 186 -10.33 -7.99 -7.48
C LEU A 186 -11.15 -6.70 -7.51
N VAL A 187 -10.67 -5.68 -8.22
CA VAL A 187 -11.29 -4.35 -8.22
C VAL A 187 -11.70 -3.95 -9.63
N GLY A 188 -13.01 -3.82 -9.82
CA GLY A 188 -13.63 -3.26 -11.02
C GLY A 188 -13.73 -1.75 -10.97
N ALA A 189 -13.84 -1.13 -12.15
CA ALA A 189 -13.98 0.30 -12.32
C ALA A 189 -15.44 0.71 -12.55
N ILE A 190 -15.90 1.67 -11.76
CA ILE A 190 -17.16 2.41 -11.98
C ILE A 190 -16.87 3.87 -12.33
N ASP A 191 -17.83 4.55 -12.96
CA ASP A 191 -17.83 5.99 -13.14
C ASP A 191 -18.39 6.75 -11.92
N ALA A 192 -18.49 8.07 -12.02
CA ALA A 192 -18.97 8.93 -10.95
C ALA A 192 -20.46 8.73 -10.65
N GLU A 193 -21.21 8.19 -11.62
CA GLU A 193 -22.62 7.83 -11.53
C GLU A 193 -22.82 6.41 -10.97
N GLY A 194 -21.73 5.71 -10.62
CA GLY A 194 -21.74 4.36 -10.08
C GLY A 194 -21.98 3.27 -11.13
N GLN A 195 -21.91 3.60 -12.42
CA GLN A 195 -22.09 2.62 -13.49
C GLN A 195 -20.78 1.90 -13.81
N PRO A 196 -20.79 0.57 -14.03
CA PRO A 196 -19.60 -0.15 -14.47
C PRO A 196 -19.05 0.40 -15.78
N TRP A 197 -17.77 0.76 -15.79
CA TRP A 197 -17.09 1.19 -17.00
C TRP A 197 -17.08 0.06 -18.03
N SER A 198 -17.33 0.37 -19.31
CA SER A 198 -17.45 -0.66 -20.37
C SER A 198 -16.21 -1.55 -20.48
N GLY A 199 -15.02 -1.01 -20.23
CA GLY A 199 -13.75 -1.74 -20.26
C GLY A 199 -13.46 -2.57 -19.01
N THR A 200 -14.22 -2.46 -17.92
CA THR A 200 -13.93 -3.26 -16.72
C THR A 200 -14.19 -4.74 -16.96
N ASN A 201 -13.25 -5.62 -16.62
CA ASN A 201 -13.56 -7.04 -16.53
C ASN A 201 -14.50 -7.23 -15.33
N ARG A 202 -15.67 -7.81 -15.56
CA ARG A 202 -16.75 -7.99 -14.58
C ARG A 202 -16.54 -9.28 -13.79
N PRO A 203 -17.08 -9.36 -12.56
CA PRO A 203 -17.09 -10.63 -11.83
C PRO A 203 -17.95 -11.67 -12.55
N ASP A 204 -17.72 -12.94 -12.21
CA ASP A 204 -18.62 -14.01 -12.62
C ASP A 204 -20.06 -13.71 -12.13
N ALA A 205 -21.07 -14.21 -12.85
CA ALA A 205 -22.48 -14.01 -12.47
C ALA A 205 -22.79 -14.49 -11.03
N LYS A 206 -22.04 -15.47 -10.54
CA LYS A 206 -22.07 -15.96 -9.16
C LYS A 206 -20.62 -16.07 -8.64
N PRO A 207 -20.08 -15.01 -8.01
CA PRO A 207 -18.71 -15.02 -7.50
C PRO A 207 -18.58 -16.02 -6.35
N GLU A 208 -17.79 -17.06 -6.54
CA GLU A 208 -17.49 -18.06 -5.52
C GLU A 208 -15.98 -18.24 -5.36
N GLY A 209 -15.50 -18.25 -4.11
CA GLY A 209 -14.08 -18.48 -3.79
C GLY A 209 -13.14 -17.31 -4.08
N TYR A 210 -13.65 -16.10 -4.32
CA TYR A 210 -12.85 -14.87 -4.42
C TYR A 210 -13.69 -13.64 -3.99
N ASN A 211 -13.03 -12.54 -3.66
CA ASN A 211 -13.71 -11.26 -3.43
C ASN A 211 -13.62 -10.36 -4.65
N TYR A 212 -14.68 -9.60 -4.91
CA TYR A 212 -14.72 -8.56 -5.94
C TYR A 212 -15.30 -7.27 -5.34
N ALA A 213 -14.69 -6.13 -5.65
CA ALA A 213 -15.12 -4.81 -5.23
C ALA A 213 -15.24 -3.86 -6.42
N TRP A 214 -16.09 -2.84 -6.28
CA TRP A 214 -16.24 -1.76 -7.25
C TRP A 214 -15.71 -0.47 -6.65
N ALA A 215 -14.89 0.27 -7.39
CA ALA A 215 -14.40 1.58 -6.99
C ALA A 215 -14.29 2.53 -8.20
N LEU A 216 -14.28 3.84 -7.92
CA LEU A 216 -14.17 4.86 -8.96
C LEU A 216 -12.91 4.61 -9.80
N GLY A 217 -13.09 4.37 -11.09
CA GLY A 217 -12.02 4.06 -12.02
C GLY A 217 -12.09 4.85 -13.32
N VAL A 218 -13.08 5.72 -13.51
CA VAL A 218 -13.21 6.59 -14.69
C VAL A 218 -12.89 8.03 -14.32
N LYS A 219 -12.01 8.67 -15.10
CA LYS A 219 -11.57 10.06 -14.93
C LYS A 219 -11.09 10.38 -13.49
N VAL A 220 -10.38 9.44 -12.87
CA VAL A 220 -9.85 9.59 -11.50
C VAL A 220 -8.77 10.67 -11.48
N PRO A 221 -8.89 11.74 -10.68
CA PRO A 221 -7.87 12.79 -10.59
C PRO A 221 -6.56 12.27 -9.97
N THR A 222 -5.44 12.54 -10.62
CA THR A 222 -4.10 12.07 -10.22
C THR A 222 -3.01 13.02 -10.74
N ALA A 223 -1.73 12.62 -10.69
CA ALA A 223 -0.60 13.38 -11.17
C ALA A 223 0.37 12.52 -12.01
N ALA A 224 0.96 13.14 -13.04
CA ALA A 224 2.03 12.55 -13.84
C ALA A 224 3.40 12.62 -13.11
N ILE A 225 4.47 12.05 -13.69
CA ILE A 225 5.81 12.01 -13.07
C ILE A 225 6.42 13.39 -12.82
N ASP A 226 6.00 14.39 -13.59
CA ASP A 226 6.39 15.81 -13.45
C ASP A 226 5.53 16.56 -12.39
N GLY A 227 4.59 15.88 -11.74
CA GLY A 227 3.66 16.44 -10.77
C GLY A 227 2.45 17.16 -11.40
N ARG A 228 2.34 17.21 -12.73
CA ARG A 228 1.22 17.86 -13.40
C ARG A 228 -0.09 17.12 -13.13
N PRO A 229 -1.19 17.82 -12.79
CA PRO A 229 -2.50 17.20 -12.63
C PRO A 229 -2.99 16.56 -13.93
N VAL A 230 -3.44 15.31 -13.84
CA VAL A 230 -4.03 14.55 -14.95
C VAL A 230 -5.21 13.72 -14.43
N THR A 231 -5.90 13.00 -15.33
CA THR A 231 -6.91 12.02 -14.94
C THR A 231 -6.58 10.65 -15.54
N GLY A 232 -6.90 9.58 -14.81
CA GLY A 232 -6.74 8.19 -15.26
C GLY A 232 -8.09 7.50 -15.44
N THR A 233 -8.19 6.59 -16.42
CA THR A 233 -9.34 5.69 -16.56
C THR A 233 -8.89 4.23 -16.69
N GLY A 234 -9.47 3.33 -15.89
CA GLY A 234 -9.16 1.91 -15.85
C GLY A 234 -9.24 1.32 -14.44
N THR A 235 -9.29 -0.02 -14.35
CA THR A 235 -9.29 -0.73 -13.07
C THR A 235 -8.01 -0.51 -12.26
N SER A 236 -6.92 -0.16 -12.94
CA SER A 236 -5.64 0.22 -12.33
C SER A 236 -5.77 1.43 -11.39
N PHE A 237 -6.70 2.34 -11.67
CA PHE A 237 -6.95 3.54 -10.86
C PHE A 237 -8.04 3.32 -9.80
N ALA A 238 -8.86 2.27 -9.94
CA ALA A 238 -9.82 1.83 -8.94
C ALA A 238 -9.15 1.04 -7.79
N ALA A 239 -8.17 0.19 -8.10
CA ALA A 239 -7.43 -0.61 -7.13
C ALA A 239 -6.82 0.18 -5.95
N PRO A 240 -6.12 1.31 -6.15
CA PRO A 240 -5.56 2.08 -5.03
C PRO A 240 -6.64 2.69 -4.12
N LEU A 241 -7.84 2.96 -4.62
CA LEU A 241 -8.96 3.43 -3.79
C LEU A 241 -9.48 2.32 -2.87
N GLU A 242 -9.62 1.09 -3.39
CA GLU A 242 -9.99 -0.07 -2.57
C GLU A 242 -8.91 -0.39 -1.53
N THR A 243 -7.64 -0.22 -1.89
CA THR A 243 -6.53 -0.34 -0.94
C THR A 243 -6.68 0.67 0.20
N ALA A 244 -6.93 1.95 -0.09
CA ALA A 244 -7.14 2.98 0.93
C ALA A 244 -8.39 2.69 1.81
N ARG A 245 -9.48 2.20 1.21
CA ARG A 245 -10.70 1.80 1.92
C ARG A 245 -10.43 0.69 2.92
N PHE A 246 -9.66 -0.32 2.54
CA PHE A 246 -9.25 -1.40 3.43
C PHE A 246 -8.43 -0.88 4.62
N LEU A 247 -7.42 -0.03 4.38
CA LEU A 247 -6.59 0.54 5.45
C LEU A 247 -7.42 1.34 6.46
N SER A 248 -8.40 2.11 5.97
CA SER A 248 -9.30 2.90 6.81
C SER A 248 -10.15 2.01 7.72
N SER A 249 -10.63 0.87 7.22
CA SER A 249 -11.44 -0.08 8.01
C SER A 249 -10.68 -0.77 9.15
N ARG A 250 -9.35 -0.93 9.02
CA ARG A 250 -8.50 -1.48 10.10
C ARG A 250 -8.30 -0.50 11.25
N THR A 251 -8.26 0.80 10.92
CA THR A 251 -8.10 1.86 11.91
C THR A 251 -9.36 2.00 12.76
N THR A 252 -10.55 1.76 12.19
CA THR A 252 -11.81 1.78 12.94
C THR A 252 -12.03 0.52 13.77
N ALA A 253 -11.53 -0.64 13.33
CA ALA A 253 -11.65 -1.89 14.10
C ALA A 253 -10.68 -1.98 15.30
N SER A 254 -9.65 -1.15 15.34
CA SER A 254 -8.65 -1.11 16.43
C SER A 254 -8.92 -0.04 17.49
N LYS A 255 -10.03 0.70 17.38
CA LYS A 255 -10.52 1.69 18.36
C LYS A 255 -11.73 1.13 19.09
#